data_AF-G1UWG0-F1
#
_entry.id   AF-G1UWG0-F1
#
_cell.length_a   1.000
_cell.length_b   1.000
_cell.length_c   1.000
_cell.angle_alpha   90.00
_cell.angle_beta   90.00
_cell.angle_gamma   90.00
#
_symmetry.space_group_name_H-M   'P 1'
#
loop_
_entity.id
_entity.type
_entity.pdbx_description
1 polymer ?
#
loop_
_entity_poly.entity_id
_entity_poly.type
_entity_poly.pdbx_seq_one_letter_code
_entity_poly.pdbx_strand_id
1 'polypeptide(L)'
;MRFYGLHFVGSDKIPVQVRVNTKKTEIWARSAPNGEWTPWRRLDVTRNADGTLAEEVAEATHAKRADTALRLTYPMKLSLTGDVSGEVSFDGSENVTCVVSIPGLGDIRNRLDKLEKPTTDPYDRENY
;
A
#
# COMPACT_ATOMS: atom_id res chain seq x y z
N MET A 1 -1.45 -22.45 34.57
CA MET A 1 -2.22 -22.39 33.29
C MET A 1 -3.48 -23.21 33.47
N ARG A 2 -4.67 -22.72 33.09
CA ARG A 2 -5.92 -23.49 33.19
C ARG A 2 -6.47 -23.70 31.78
N PHE A 3 -6.52 -24.96 31.37
CA PHE A 3 -7.10 -25.37 30.10
C PHE A 3 -8.27 -26.30 30.38
N TYR A 4 -9.34 -26.11 29.64
CA TYR A 4 -10.45 -27.06 29.57
C TYR A 4 -10.63 -27.46 28.11
N GLY A 5 -10.91 -28.73 27.84
CA GLY A 5 -11.00 -29.20 26.46
C GLY A 5 -11.63 -30.57 26.32
N LEU A 6 -11.91 -30.91 25.07
CA LEU A 6 -12.53 -32.16 24.67
C LEU A 6 -11.60 -32.90 23.70
N HIS A 7 -11.64 -34.23 23.77
CA HIS A 7 -10.92 -35.12 22.88
C HIS A 7 -11.95 -35.98 22.16
N PHE A 8 -11.84 -36.04 20.83
CA PHE A 8 -12.69 -36.82 19.97
C PHE A 8 -11.83 -37.66 19.03
N VAL A 9 -12.38 -38.77 18.55
CA VAL A 9 -11.78 -39.56 17.46
C VAL A 9 -12.73 -39.45 16.28
N GLY A 10 -12.25 -38.95 15.15
CA GLY A 10 -13.03 -38.81 13.93
C GLY A 10 -13.44 -40.17 13.35
N SER A 11 -14.40 -40.17 12.43
CA SER A 11 -14.81 -41.37 11.70
C SER A 11 -13.67 -41.96 10.87
N ASP A 12 -12.74 -41.11 10.45
CA ASP A 12 -11.46 -41.41 9.80
C ASP A 12 -10.40 -41.99 10.75
N LYS A 13 -10.74 -42.21 12.02
CA LYS A 13 -9.84 -42.65 13.10
C LYS A 13 -8.74 -41.65 13.44
N ILE A 14 -8.87 -40.40 12.99
CA ILE A 14 -7.92 -39.34 13.34
C ILE A 14 -8.33 -38.74 14.69
N PRO A 15 -7.45 -38.76 15.72
CA PRO A 15 -7.71 -38.06 16.97
C PRO A 15 -7.69 -36.54 16.79
N VAL A 16 -8.63 -35.85 17.43
CA VAL A 16 -8.75 -34.39 17.41
C VAL A 16 -8.95 -33.86 18.83
N GLN A 17 -8.29 -32.76 19.16
CA GLN A 17 -8.47 -32.05 20.41
C GLN A 17 -8.87 -30.60 20.17
N VAL A 18 -9.81 -30.11 20.97
CA VAL A 18 -10.17 -28.69 21.07
C VAL A 18 -10.06 -28.28 22.52
N ARG A 19 -9.40 -27.16 22.81
CA ARG A 19 -9.27 -26.62 24.17
C ARG A 19 -9.51 -25.12 24.20
N VAL A 20 -9.95 -24.64 25.35
CA VAL A 20 -10.06 -23.24 25.70
C VAL A 20 -9.01 -22.90 26.77
N ASN A 21 -8.24 -21.86 26.51
CA ASN A 21 -7.40 -21.22 27.53
C ASN A 21 -8.27 -20.28 28.37
N THR A 22 -8.59 -20.67 29.60
CA THR A 22 -9.56 -19.91 30.41
C THR A 22 -9.00 -18.61 31.00
N LYS A 23 -7.69 -18.36 30.88
CA LYS A 23 -7.06 -17.09 31.33
C LYS A 23 -7.07 -16.03 30.23
N LYS A 24 -6.81 -16.45 29.00
CA LYS A 24 -6.70 -15.57 27.83
C LYS A 24 -7.92 -15.62 26.91
N THR A 25 -8.88 -16.51 27.19
CA THR A 25 -10.09 -16.76 26.40
C THR A 25 -9.78 -17.15 24.95
N GLU A 26 -8.76 -17.98 24.76
CA GLU A 26 -8.29 -18.41 23.44
C GLU A 26 -8.77 -19.83 23.12
N ILE A 27 -9.12 -20.11 21.87
CA ILE A 27 -9.56 -21.43 21.43
C ILE A 27 -8.47 -22.03 20.55
N TRP A 28 -8.04 -23.24 20.89
CA TRP A 28 -6.99 -23.96 20.19
C TRP A 28 -7.45 -25.34 19.77
N ALA A 29 -6.98 -25.82 18.62
CA ALA A 29 -7.20 -27.17 18.15
C ALA A 29 -5.93 -27.81 17.58
N ARG A 30 -5.92 -29.14 17.56
CA ARG A 30 -4.91 -29.96 16.87
C ARG A 30 -5.49 -31.32 16.51
N SER A 31 -4.83 -32.03 15.60
CA SER A 31 -5.18 -33.40 15.22
C SER A 31 -3.93 -34.28 15.21
N ALA A 32 -4.12 -35.59 15.11
CA ALA A 32 -3.03 -36.55 14.94
C ALA A 32 -3.23 -37.43 13.70
N PRO A 33 -3.17 -36.85 12.48
CA PRO A 33 -3.49 -37.56 11.25
C PRO A 33 -2.56 -38.73 10.95
N ASN A 34 -1.30 -38.65 11.41
CA ASN A 34 -0.28 -39.69 11.23
C ASN A 34 0.10 -40.35 12.56
N GLY A 35 -0.80 -40.35 13.55
CA GLY A 35 -0.54 -40.86 14.90
C GLY A 35 0.28 -39.92 15.80
N GLU A 36 0.87 -38.87 15.24
CA GLU A 36 1.54 -37.80 15.98
C GLU A 36 0.70 -36.52 16.01
N TRP A 37 0.63 -35.88 17.17
CA TRP A 37 -0.10 -34.62 17.34
C TRP A 37 0.58 -33.49 16.57
N THR A 38 -0.20 -32.81 15.73
CA THR A 38 0.22 -31.53 15.16
C THR A 38 0.43 -30.50 16.28
N PRO A 39 1.23 -29.45 16.03
CA PRO A 39 1.25 -28.27 16.88
C PRO A 39 -0.16 -27.73 17.11
N TRP A 40 -0.36 -27.07 18.25
CA TRP A 40 -1.61 -26.40 18.54
C TRP A 40 -1.80 -25.21 17.59
N ARG A 41 -2.98 -25.11 17.00
CA ARG A 41 -3.39 -24.00 16.14
C ARG A 41 -4.52 -23.21 16.80
N ARG A 42 -4.47 -21.88 16.74
CA ARG A 42 -5.56 -21.02 17.18
C ARG A 42 -6.73 -21.07 16.20
N LEU A 43 -7.94 -21.10 16.75
CA LEU A 43 -9.19 -21.05 15.99
C LEU A 43 -9.95 -19.74 16.19
N ASP A 44 -9.57 -18.94 17.19
CA ASP A 44 -10.16 -17.64 17.46
C ASP A 44 -9.31 -16.50 16.87
N VAL A 45 -9.99 -15.45 16.42
CA VAL A 45 -9.35 -14.25 15.88
C VAL A 45 -9.20 -13.22 16.99
N THR A 46 -7.96 -12.88 17.35
CA THR A 46 -7.69 -11.74 18.23
C THR A 46 -7.32 -10.53 17.39
N ARG A 47 -7.90 -9.36 17.71
CA ARG A 47 -7.47 -8.08 17.14
C ARG A 47 -6.48 -7.41 18.08
N ASN A 48 -5.44 -6.82 17.50
CA ASN A 48 -4.57 -5.88 18.20
C ASN A 48 -5.33 -4.58 18.51
N ALA A 49 -4.77 -3.74 19.38
CA ALA A 49 -5.37 -2.45 19.72
C ALA A 49 -5.51 -1.50 18.51
N ASP A 50 -4.71 -1.73 17.47
CA ASP A 50 -4.75 -1.02 16.18
C ASP A 50 -5.77 -1.60 15.18
N GLY A 51 -6.58 -2.59 15.60
CA GLY A 51 -7.60 -3.24 14.77
C GLY A 51 -7.08 -4.35 13.85
N THR A 52 -5.76 -4.53 13.75
CA THR A 52 -5.14 -5.59 12.92
C THR A 52 -5.36 -6.98 13.52
N LEU A 53 -5.27 -8.02 12.68
CA LEU A 53 -5.39 -9.41 13.12
C LEU A 53 -4.06 -9.89 13.73
N ALA A 54 -4.12 -10.55 14.89
CA ALA A 54 -2.95 -11.12 15.53
C ALA A 54 -2.36 -12.28 14.69
N GLU A 55 -1.02 -12.37 14.68
CA GLU A 55 -0.17 -13.08 13.71
C GLU A 55 -0.42 -14.61 13.55
N GLU A 56 -1.24 -15.21 14.42
CA GLU A 56 -1.48 -16.67 14.47
C GLU A 56 -2.80 -17.13 13.85
N VAL A 57 -3.53 -16.24 13.16
CA VAL A 57 -4.84 -16.55 12.56
C VAL A 57 -4.70 -16.81 11.06
N ALA A 58 -4.97 -18.05 10.64
CA ALA A 58 -4.75 -18.49 9.25
C ALA A 58 -5.62 -17.79 8.17
N GLU A 59 -6.74 -17.18 8.55
CA GLU A 59 -7.62 -16.43 7.63
C GLU A 59 -7.24 -14.95 7.49
N ALA A 60 -6.20 -14.48 8.20
CA ALA A 60 -5.88 -13.07 8.33
C ALA A 60 -5.08 -12.46 7.16
N THR A 61 -4.48 -13.29 6.32
CA THR A 61 -3.51 -12.83 5.31
C THR A 61 -4.17 -12.02 4.19
N HIS A 62 -5.46 -12.20 3.91
CA HIS A 62 -6.16 -11.45 2.87
C HIS A 62 -6.73 -10.10 3.33
N ALA A 63 -7.17 -9.95 4.58
CA ALA A 63 -7.79 -8.71 5.06
C ALA A 63 -6.79 -7.55 5.25
N LYS A 64 -5.51 -7.84 5.51
CA LYS A 64 -4.47 -6.83 5.79
C LYS A 64 -4.14 -5.92 4.59
N ARG A 65 -4.47 -6.32 3.36
CA ARG A 65 -4.19 -5.52 2.16
C ARG A 65 -5.19 -4.37 1.94
N ALA A 66 -6.37 -4.43 2.57
CA ALA A 66 -7.46 -3.47 2.35
C ALA A 66 -7.47 -2.30 3.34
N ASP A 67 -7.23 -2.53 4.63
CA ASP A 67 -7.34 -1.49 5.67
C ASP A 67 -6.09 -0.60 5.81
N THR A 68 -4.91 -1.07 5.37
CA THR A 68 -3.65 -0.29 5.39
C THR A 68 -3.00 -0.30 4.01
N ALA A 69 -3.75 0.03 2.96
CA ALA A 69 -3.18 0.15 1.62
C ALA A 69 -2.22 1.35 1.55
N LEU A 70 -1.02 1.19 2.12
CA LEU A 70 0.10 2.12 2.02
C LEU A 70 0.56 2.27 0.58
N ARG A 71 0.29 1.28 -0.29
CA ARG A 71 0.72 1.26 -1.68
C ARG A 71 -0.32 0.59 -2.58
N LEU A 72 -0.45 1.06 -3.81
CA LEU A 72 -1.19 0.39 -4.88
C LEU A 72 -0.57 -0.99 -5.15
N THR A 73 -1.42 -2.00 -5.36
CA THR A 73 -0.94 -3.36 -5.70
C THR A 73 -0.12 -3.36 -7.00
N TYR A 74 -0.46 -2.47 -7.93
CA TYR A 74 0.34 -2.16 -9.10
C TYR A 74 0.56 -0.65 -9.14
N PRO A 75 1.79 -0.15 -8.92
CA PRO A 75 2.13 1.25 -9.14
C PRO A 75 1.76 1.67 -10.56
N MET A 76 1.26 2.89 -10.70
CA MET A 76 0.85 3.43 -11.99
C MET A 76 1.80 4.53 -12.43
N LYS A 77 2.06 4.58 -13.73
CA LYS A 77 2.81 5.66 -14.37
C LYS A 77 1.82 6.57 -15.09
N LEU A 78 1.79 7.84 -14.71
CA LEU A 78 0.95 8.84 -15.33
C LEU A 78 1.81 9.64 -16.30
N SER A 79 1.45 9.60 -17.59
CA SER A 79 2.15 10.33 -18.66
C SER A 79 1.23 11.41 -19.21
N LEU A 80 1.72 12.65 -19.22
CA LEU A 80 1.06 13.82 -19.80
C LEU A 80 1.69 14.11 -21.17
N THR A 81 0.84 14.27 -22.19
CA THR A 81 1.25 14.51 -23.57
C THR A 81 0.40 15.62 -24.21
N GLY A 82 0.88 16.20 -25.32
CA GLY A 82 0.25 17.33 -25.99
C GLY A 82 0.94 18.65 -25.64
N ASP A 83 0.16 19.70 -25.35
CA ASP A 83 0.68 21.04 -25.03
C ASP A 83 1.47 21.06 -23.72
N VAL A 84 1.22 20.08 -22.84
CA VAL A 84 1.92 19.85 -21.59
C VAL A 84 2.61 18.50 -21.66
N SER A 85 3.89 18.47 -21.29
CA SER A 85 4.65 17.22 -21.15
C SER A 85 5.11 17.02 -19.71
N GLY A 86 5.04 15.77 -19.26
CA GLY A 86 5.46 15.37 -17.93
C GLY A 86 5.18 13.91 -17.66
N GLU A 87 5.89 13.32 -16.70
CA GLU A 87 5.68 11.95 -16.29
C GLU A 87 5.86 11.85 -14.77
N VAL A 88 5.00 11.07 -14.11
CA VAL A 88 5.13 10.77 -12.68
C VAL A 88 4.70 9.34 -12.38
N SER A 89 5.49 8.65 -11.56
CA SER A 89 5.10 7.37 -11.00
C SER A 89 4.37 7.59 -9.68
N PHE A 90 3.21 6.97 -9.51
CA PHE A 90 2.40 7.06 -8.31
C PHE A 90 2.12 5.65 -7.78
N ASP A 91 2.50 5.42 -6.54
CA ASP A 91 2.25 4.17 -5.84
C ASP A 91 1.38 4.34 -4.59
N GLY A 92 0.99 5.57 -4.22
CA GLY A 92 0.11 5.83 -3.08
C GLY A 92 0.77 5.88 -1.70
N SER A 93 2.08 5.69 -1.58
CA SER A 93 2.76 5.73 -0.27
C SER A 93 3.07 7.11 0.28
N GLU A 94 3.14 8.11 -0.59
CA GLU A 94 3.42 9.49 -0.21
C GLU A 94 2.88 10.46 -1.26
N ASN A 95 2.91 11.75 -0.94
CA ASN A 95 2.59 12.80 -1.88
C ASN A 95 3.68 12.88 -2.94
N VAL A 96 3.28 12.97 -4.21
CA VAL A 96 4.21 13.07 -5.34
C VAL A 96 3.88 14.33 -6.14
N THR A 97 4.90 15.09 -6.50
CA THR A 97 4.75 16.29 -7.32
C THR A 97 5.23 16.00 -8.73
N CYS A 98 4.37 16.24 -9.72
CA CYS A 98 4.76 16.22 -11.13
C CYS A 98 5.02 17.66 -11.58
N VAL A 99 6.27 17.97 -11.86
CA VAL A 99 6.64 19.24 -12.50
C VAL A 99 6.40 19.08 -13.99
N VAL A 100 5.63 20.00 -14.56
CA VAL A 100 5.31 20.02 -15.98
C VAL A 100 5.83 21.27 -16.66
N SER A 101 6.05 21.17 -17.97
CA SER A 101 6.42 22.32 -18.80
C SER A 101 5.42 22.50 -19.94
N ILE A 102 5.23 23.75 -20.34
CA ILE A 102 4.45 24.13 -21.53
C ILE A 102 5.44 24.73 -22.52
N PRO A 103 5.96 23.96 -23.50
CA PRO A 103 6.97 24.45 -24.43
C PRO A 103 6.57 25.74 -25.14
N GLY A 104 5.30 25.85 -25.53
CA GLY A 104 4.77 27.05 -26.19
C GLY A 104 4.87 28.35 -25.37
N LEU A 105 4.89 28.28 -24.03
CA LEU A 105 5.10 29.46 -23.19
C LEU A 105 6.56 29.92 -23.19
N GLY A 106 7.52 29.00 -23.33
CA GLY A 106 8.94 29.35 -23.50
C GLY A 106 9.17 30.13 -24.78
N ASP A 107 8.53 29.70 -25.87
CA ASP A 107 8.63 30.36 -27.17
C ASP A 107 8.01 31.76 -27.16
N ILE A 108 6.89 31.95 -26.45
CA ILE A 108 6.27 33.28 -26.30
C ILE A 108 7.20 34.25 -25.56
N ARG A 109 7.85 33.82 -24.47
CA ARG A 109 8.83 34.66 -23.76
C ARG A 109 10.01 35.04 -24.66
N ASN A 110 10.58 34.08 -25.37
CA ASN A 110 11.67 34.32 -26.32
C ASN A 110 11.28 35.28 -27.45
N ARG A 111 10.01 35.28 -27.87
CA ARG A 111 9.48 36.22 -28.86
C ARG A 111 9.26 37.61 -28.27
N LEU A 112 8.80 37.69 -27.03
CA LEU A 112 8.64 38.96 -26.31
C LEU A 112 9.99 39.66 -26.12
N ASP A 113 11.03 38.93 -25.71
CA ASP A 113 12.39 39.47 -25.54
C ASP A 113 12.98 40.03 -26.85
N LYS A 114 12.57 39.47 -28.00
CA LYS A 114 12.95 39.96 -29.33
C LYS A 114 12.16 41.19 -29.77
N LEU A 115 10.98 41.40 -29.21
CA LEU A 115 10.15 42.58 -29.44
C LEU A 115 10.49 43.72 -28.48
N GLU A 116 10.94 43.40 -27.26
CA GLU A 116 11.25 44.36 -26.20
C GLU A 116 12.65 44.96 -26.32
N LYS A 117 13.58 44.32 -27.07
CA LYS A 117 14.79 45.03 -27.51
C LYS A 117 14.42 46.00 -28.63
N PRO A 118 14.37 47.32 -28.38
CA PRO A 118 14.21 48.26 -29.47
C PRO A 118 15.49 48.15 -30.28
N THR A 119 15.34 47.93 -31.59
CA THR A 119 16.32 48.41 -32.55
C THR A 119 16.77 49.80 -32.11
N THR A 120 18.06 49.98 -31.86
CA THR A 120 18.68 51.30 -31.66
C THR A 120 17.96 52.32 -32.53
N ASP A 121 17.35 53.34 -31.93
CA ASP A 121 16.60 54.36 -32.66
C ASP A 121 17.53 54.93 -33.74
N PRO A 122 17.23 54.74 -35.04
CA PRO A 122 18.08 55.22 -36.10
C PRO A 122 18.10 56.77 -36.20
N TYR A 123 17.39 57.47 -35.31
CA TYR A 123 17.29 58.93 -35.27
C TYR A 123 17.83 59.59 -34.00
N ASP A 124 18.66 58.91 -33.20
CA ASP A 124 19.37 59.55 -32.08
C ASP A 124 20.37 60.62 -32.59
N ARG A 125 19.88 61.86 -32.69
CA ARG A 125 20.57 63.03 -33.26
C ARG A 125 21.33 63.85 -32.21
N GLU A 126 22.00 63.20 -31.27
CA GLU A 126 22.80 63.92 -30.24
C GLU A 126 24.25 64.23 -30.63
N ASN A 127 24.70 63.97 -31.87
CA ASN A 127 26.03 64.40 -32.31
C ASN A 127 26.06 64.87 -33.78
N TYR A 128 25.70 66.14 -34.02
CA TYR A 128 26.21 66.94 -35.14
C TYR A 128 26.21 68.43 -34.79
#